data_AF-A0A1H2BEI1-F1
#
_entry.id   AF-A0A1H2BEI1-F1
#
_cell.length_a   1.000
_cell.length_b   1.000
_cell.length_c   1.000
_cell.angle_alpha   90.00
_cell.angle_beta   90.00
_cell.angle_gamma   90.00
#
_symmetry.space_group_name_H-M   'P 1'
#
loop_
_entity.id
_entity.type
_entity.pdbx_description
1 polymer ?
#
loop_
_entity_poly.entity_id
_entity_poly.type
_entity_poly.pdbx_seq_one_letter_code
_entity_poly.pdbx_strand_id
1 'polypeptide(L)' 'MKHRGISYSVIEMIFPRSWKWTVGKNKTITVGVCTSRVDAIRQARTFIDAVVDWT' A
#
# COMPACT_ATOMS: atom_id res chain seq x y z
N MET A 1 -0.84 9.13 -2.01
CA MET A 1 -2.27 9.02 -1.67
C MET A 1 -2.40 8.95 -0.14
N LYS A 2 -3.57 9.22 0.44
CA LYS A 2 -3.78 9.21 1.91
C LYS A 2 -5.04 8.41 2.26
N HIS A 3 -4.99 7.56 3.27
CA HIS A 3 -6.13 6.79 3.80
C HIS A 3 -6.03 6.71 5.33
N ARG A 4 -7.11 7.01 6.05
CA ARG A 4 -7.16 7.10 7.54
C ARG A 4 -5.95 7.84 8.17
N GLY A 5 -5.54 8.95 7.57
CA GLY A 5 -4.41 9.74 8.08
C GLY A 5 -3.01 9.27 7.61
N ILE A 6 -2.90 8.07 7.03
CA ILE A 6 -1.64 7.43 6.64
C ILE A 6 -1.38 7.62 5.14
N SER A 7 -0.16 8.01 4.80
CA SER A 7 0.29 8.16 3.41
C SER A 7 0.69 6.81 2.81
N TYR A 8 0.24 6.57 1.58
CA TYR A 8 0.66 5.40 0.81
C TYR A 8 0.95 5.78 -0.65
N SER A 9 1.81 4.99 -1.27
CA SER A 9 2.27 5.15 -2.65
C SER A 9 1.95 3.89 -3.43
N VAL A 10 1.59 4.05 -4.70
CA VAL A 10 1.35 2.95 -5.63
C VAL A 10 2.08 3.29 -6.92
N ILE A 11 2.99 2.41 -7.34
CA ILE A 11 3.83 2.59 -8.52
C ILE A 11 3.65 1.39 -9.47
N GLU A 12 3.57 1.67 -10.77
CA GLU A 12 3.64 0.62 -11.80
C GLU A 12 5.11 0.21 -11.98
N MET A 13 5.35 -1.09 -11.97
CA MET A 13 6.64 -1.69 -12.29
C MET A 13 6.58 -2.26 -13.69
N ILE A 14 7.60 -1.95 -14.49
CA ILE A 14 7.62 -2.23 -15.92
C ILE A 14 7.90 -3.73 -16.20
N PHE A 15 8.70 -4.39 -15.37
CA PHE A 15 9.05 -5.81 -15.60
C PHE A 15 9.30 -6.58 -14.29
N PRO A 16 8.55 -7.66 -14.00
CA PRO A 16 7.29 -8.02 -14.66
C PRO A 16 6.24 -6.93 -14.46
N ARG A 17 5.33 -6.74 -15.43
CA ARG A 17 4.27 -5.74 -15.34
C ARG A 17 3.43 -5.98 -14.08
N SER A 18 3.60 -5.11 -13.10
CA SER A 18 3.02 -5.28 -11.77
C SER A 18 2.87 -3.94 -11.09
N TRP A 19 2.19 -3.94 -9.96
CA TRP A 19 1.90 -2.76 -9.18
C TRP A 19 2.44 -2.98 -7.78
N LYS A 20 3.34 -2.09 -7.37
CA LYS A 20 3.91 -2.08 -6.04
C LYS A 20 3.23 -1.00 -5.22
N TRP A 21 2.79 -1.37 -4.03
CA TRP A 21 2.27 -0.41 -3.06
C TRP A 21 3.20 -0.34 -1.84
N THR A 22 3.29 0.85 -1.26
CA THR A 22 4.11 1.14 -0.08
C THR A 22 3.27 1.94 0.91
N VAL A 23 3.21 1.49 2.15
CA VAL A 23 2.58 2.20 3.28
C VAL A 23 3.68 2.56 4.28
N GLY A 24 3.76 3.84 4.64
CA GLY A 24 4.66 4.31 5.70
C GLY A 24 3.85 4.77 6.92
N LYS A 25 4.05 4.11 8.07
CA LYS A 25 3.51 4.55 9.37
C LYS A 25 4.68 4.65 10.36
N ASN A 26 4.96 5.85 10.87
CA ASN A 26 6.07 6.12 11.78
C ASN A 26 7.43 5.67 11.17
N LYS A 27 8.15 4.77 11.86
CA LYS A 27 9.43 4.20 11.42
C LYS A 27 9.27 2.91 10.61
N THR A 28 8.03 2.42 10.41
CA THR A 28 7.75 1.17 9.71
C THR A 28 7.32 1.45 8.28
N ILE A 29 7.97 0.79 7.34
CA ILE A 29 7.62 0.79 5.92
C ILE A 29 7.19 -0.62 5.55
N THR A 30 5.98 -0.77 5.05
CA THR A 30 5.45 -2.03 4.53
C THR A 30 5.23 -1.91 3.03
N VAL A 31 5.54 -2.98 2.32
CA VAL A 31 5.53 -3.04 0.87
C VAL A 31 4.86 -4.31 0.38
N GLY A 32 4.09 -4.22 -0.69
CA GLY A 32 3.51 -5.37 -1.39
C GLY A 32 3.54 -5.18 -2.90
N VAL A 33 3.50 -6.30 -3.63
CA VAL A 33 3.44 -6.34 -5.10
C VAL A 33 2.24 -7.16 -5.53
N CYS A 34 1.54 -6.69 -6.55
CA CYS A 34 0.35 -7.34 -7.11
C CYS A 34 0.23 -7.09 -8.60
N THR A 35 -0.69 -7.77 -9.27
CA THR A 35 -0.82 -7.75 -10.74
C THR A 35 -1.62 -6.56 -11.27
N SER A 36 -2.42 -5.89 -10.42
CA SER A 36 -3.31 -4.79 -10.83
C SER A 36 -3.17 -3.56 -9.93
N ARG A 37 -3.37 -2.37 -10.51
CA ARG A 37 -3.39 -1.10 -9.75
C ARG A 37 -4.48 -1.10 -8.68
N VAL A 38 -5.63 -1.66 -9.02
CA VAL A 38 -6.80 -1.71 -8.14
C VAL A 38 -6.51 -2.58 -6.94
N ASP A 39 -5.88 -3.75 -7.13
CA ASP A 39 -5.44 -4.60 -6.03
C ASP A 39 -4.38 -3.91 -5.18
N ALA A 40 -3.45 -3.17 -5.79
CA ALA A 40 -2.43 -2.44 -5.04
C ALA A 40 -3.04 -1.41 -4.09
N ILE A 41 -4.04 -0.66 -4.57
CA ILE A 41 -4.78 0.31 -3.78
C ILE A 41 -5.61 -0.41 -2.69
N ARG A 42 -6.31 -1.50 -3.04
CA ARG A 42 -7.11 -2.28 -2.10
C ARG A 42 -6.25 -2.83 -0.97
N GLN A 43 -5.15 -3.52 -1.29
CA GLN A 43 -4.23 -4.10 -0.31
C GLN A 43 -3.59 -3.02 0.58
N ALA A 44 -3.14 -1.90 0.00
CA ALA A 44 -2.58 -0.80 0.78
C ALA A 44 -3.60 -0.24 1.80
N ARG A 45 -4.86 -0.07 1.38
CA ARG A 45 -5.93 0.40 2.28
C ARG A 45 -6.29 -0.64 3.34
N THR A 46 -6.48 -1.90 2.96
CA THR A 46 -6.74 -3.00 3.90
C THR A 46 -5.63 -3.13 4.92
N PHE A 47 -4.37 -3.00 4.49
CA PHE A 47 -3.24 -3.00 5.41
C PHE A 47 -3.36 -1.83 6.38
N ILE A 48 -3.56 -0.60 5.89
CA ILE A 48 -3.78 0.59 6.73
C ILE A 48 -4.90 0.36 7.74
N ASP A 49 -6.03 -0.20 7.32
CA ASP A 49 -7.17 -0.48 8.19
C ASP A 49 -6.76 -1.44 9.31
N ALA A 50 -6.07 -2.52 8.98
CA ALA A 50 -5.56 -3.48 9.95
C ALA A 50 -4.55 -2.88 10.94
N VAL A 51 -3.66 -1.97 10.51
CA VAL A 51 -2.69 -1.32 11.42
C VAL A 51 -3.28 -0.17 12.23
N VAL A 52 -4.40 0.41 11.79
CA VAL A 52 -5.12 1.45 12.55
C VAL A 52 -5.96 0.80 13.64
N ASP A 53 -6.63 -0.32 13.35
CA ASP A 53 -7.44 -1.03 14.34
C ASP A 53 -6.59 -1.72 15.42
N TRP A 54 -5.27 -1.84 15.23
CA TRP A 54 -4.33 -2.40 16.21
C TRP A 54 -3.76 -1.38 17.21
N THR A 55 -4.16 -0.10 17.12
CA THR A 55 -3.77 1.01 18.01
C THR A 55 -4.95 1.53 18.79
#